data_AF-A0A354YTE6-F1
#
_entry.id   AF-A0A354YTE6-F1
#
_cell.length_a   1.000
_cell.length_b   1.000
_cell.length_c   1.000
_cell.angle_alpha   90.00
_cell.angle_beta   90.00
_cell.angle_gamma   90.00
#
_symmetry.space_group_name_H-M   'P 1'
#
loop_
_entity.id
_entity.type
_entity.pdbx_description
1 polymer ?
#
loop_
_entity_poly.entity_id
_entity_poly.type
_entity_poly.pdbx_seq_one_letter_code
_entity_poly.pdbx_strand_id
1 'polypeptide(L)' 'IAQIMPKALGLNVGGKIGVARHKDHVSVAIFLGIGLLHLDEVAIGLGHRAVS' A
#
# COMPACT_ATOMS: atom_id res chain seq x y z
N ILE A 1 1.58 5.55 1.67
CA ILE A 1 0.97 5.44 3.01
C ILE A 1 -0.20 6.43 3.19
N ALA A 2 -0.04 7.71 2.86
CA ALA A 2 -1.11 8.71 3.01
C ALA A 2 -2.45 8.32 2.36
N GLN A 3 -2.43 7.60 1.23
CA GLN A 3 -3.63 7.11 0.55
C GLN A 3 -4.37 5.98 1.30
N ILE A 4 -3.67 5.22 2.16
CA ILE A 4 -4.21 4.05 2.86
C ILE A 4 -4.61 4.41 4.29
N MET A 5 -3.86 5.30 4.95
CA MET A 5 -4.04 5.68 6.36
C MET A 5 -5.47 6.06 6.76
N PRO A 6 -6.22 6.86 5.98
CA PRO A 6 -7.59 7.23 6.35
C PRO A 6 -8.53 6.04 6.54
N LYS A 7 -8.27 4.92 5.86
CA LYS A 7 -9.08 3.69 5.96
C LYS A 7 -8.52 2.67 6.95
N ALA A 8 -7.21 2.69 7.18
CA ALA A 8 -6.51 1.65 7.96
C ALA A 8 -6.32 1.99 9.44
N LEU A 9 -6.59 3.23 9.87
CA LEU A 9 -6.29 3.66 11.23
C LEU A 9 -7.12 2.86 12.26
N GLY A 10 -6.44 2.12 13.13
CA GLY A 10 -7.08 1.29 14.17
C GLY A 10 -7.64 -0.04 13.68
N LEU A 11 -7.38 -0.45 12.43
CA LEU A 11 -7.84 -1.71 11.84
C LEU A 11 -6.66 -2.62 11.46
N ASN A 12 -6.91 -3.92 11.33
CA ASN A 12 -5.94 -4.86 10.76
C ASN A 12 -5.88 -4.69 9.24
N VAL A 13 -4.72 -4.95 8.66
CA VAL A 13 -4.50 -4.89 7.21
C VAL A 13 -3.74 -6.11 6.72
N GLY A 14 -4.00 -6.53 5.49
CA GLY A 14 -3.29 -7.63 4.86
C GLY A 14 -3.41 -7.57 3.34
N GLY A 15 -2.36 -7.97 2.61
CA GLY A 15 -2.40 -7.95 1.15
C GLY A 15 -1.03 -8.08 0.50
N LYS A 16 -0.90 -7.51 -0.70
CA LYS A 16 0.30 -7.65 -1.54
C LYS A 16 0.96 -6.30 -1.79
N ILE A 17 2.28 -6.34 -1.90
CA ILE A 17 3.11 -5.19 -2.25
C ILE A 17 3.93 -5.58 -3.49
N GLY A 18 3.77 -4.81 -4.56
CA GLY A 18 4.62 -4.86 -5.74
C GLY A 18 5.68 -3.77 -5.66
N VAL A 19 6.94 -4.15 -5.84
CA VAL A 19 8.06 -3.20 -5.93
C VAL A 19 8.73 -3.42 -7.28
N ALA A 20 8.92 -2.33 -8.02
CA ALA A 20 9.65 -2.33 -9.28
C ALA A 20 10.76 -1.29 -9.21
N ARG A 21 11.95 -1.66 -9.66
CA ARG A 21 13.07 -0.74 -9.81
C ARG A 21 13.55 -0.73 -11.25
N HIS A 22 13.75 0.48 -11.78
CA HIS A 22 14.41 0.70 -13.06
C HIS A 22 15.39 1.85 -12.92
N LYS A 23 16.70 1.55 -13.03
CA LYS A 23 17.78 2.50 -12.76
C LYS A 23 17.59 3.14 -11.37
N ASP A 24 17.48 4.47 -11.36
CA ASP A 24 17.34 5.28 -10.15
C ASP A 24 15.88 5.43 -9.72
N HIS A 25 14.93 4.86 -10.46
CA HIS A 25 13.51 4.94 -10.12
C HIS A 25 13.03 3.69 -9.40
N VAL A 26 12.45 3.90 -8.21
CA VAL A 26 11.74 2.87 -7.45
C VAL A 26 10.26 3.22 -7.43
N SER A 27 9.43 2.27 -7.85
CA SER A 27 7.97 2.36 -7.79
C SER A 27 7.42 1.27 -6.88
N VAL A 28 6.41 1.62 -6.10
CA VAL A 28 5.74 0.71 -5.17
C VAL A 28 4.23 0.80 -5.43
N ALA A 29 3.60 -0.36 -5.57
CA ALA A 29 2.16 -0.52 -5.62
C ALA A 29 1.71 -1.42 -4.47
N ILE A 30 0.69 -1.00 -3.73
CA ILE A 30 0.19 -1.68 -2.54
C ILE A 30 -1.29 -1.94 -2.75
N PHE A 31 -1.70 -3.18 -2.51
CA PHE A 31 -3.11 -3.60 -2.49
C PHE A 31 -3.37 -4.30 -1.16
N LEU A 32 -4.26 -3.73 -0.34
CA LEU A 32 -4.59 -4.25 0.99
C LEU A 32 -6.10 -4.47 1.11
N GLY A 33 -6.46 -5.58 1.75
CA GLY A 33 -7.69 -5.66 2.52
C GLY A 33 -7.51 -4.99 3.89
N ILE A 34 -8.59 -4.46 4.44
CA ILE A 34 -8.64 -3.75 5.73
C ILE A 34 -9.87 -4.22 6.51
N GLY A 35 -9.71 -4.47 7.81
CA GLY A 35 -10.82 -4.77 8.71
C GLY A 35 -10.37 -5.26 10.08
N LEU A 36 -11.31 -5.52 10.99
CA LEU A 36 -11.00 -5.94 12.36
C LEU A 36 -10.85 -7.48 12.49
N LEU A 37 -11.69 -8.24 11.80
CA LEU A 37 -11.72 -9.71 11.84
C LEU A 37 -11.76 -10.32 10.43
N HIS A 38 -12.57 -9.72 9.55
CA HIS A 38 -12.60 -10.01 8.12
C HIS A 38 -12.17 -8.75 7.35
N LEU A 39 -11.41 -8.93 6.28
CA LEU A 39 -10.83 -7.84 5.49
C LEU A 39 -11.87 -7.30 4.49
N ASP A 40 -12.95 -6.70 5.02
CA ASP A 40 -14.17 -6.37 4.27
C ASP A 40 -14.03 -5.11 3.39
N GLU A 41 -12.99 -4.31 3.59
CA GLU A 41 -12.69 -3.15 2.77
C GLU A 41 -11.36 -3.31 2.02
N VAL A 42 -11.23 -2.63 0.88
CA VAL A 42 -10.00 -2.63 0.07
C VAL A 42 -9.43 -1.22 -0.02
N ALA A 43 -8.10 -1.12 0.07
CA ALA A 43 -7.35 0.09 -0.20
C ALA A 43 -6.16 -0.17 -1.15
N ILE A 44 -5.89 0.82 -2.00
CA ILE A 44 -4.76 0.81 -2.93
C ILE A 44 -3.88 2.01 -2.62
N GLY A 45 -2.57 1.82 -2.71
CA GLY A 45 -1.60 2.90 -2.58
C GLY A 45 -0.50 2.78 -3.62
N LEU A 46 -0.10 3.92 -4.17
CA LEU A 46 1.01 4.01 -5.11
C LEU A 46 2.09 4.96 -4.58
N GLY A 47 3.34 4.71 -4.96
CA GLY A 47 4.45 5.60 -4.65
C GLY A 47 5.56 5.46 -5.68
N HIS A 48 6.16 6.58 -6.04
CA HIS A 48 7.35 6.65 -6.86
C HIS A 48 8.39 7.50 -6.14
N ARG A 49 9.65 7.06 -6.19
CA ARG A 49 10.80 7.83 -5.73
C ARG A 49 11.95 7.62 -6.70
N ALA A 50 12.53 8.72 -7.18
CA ALA A 50 13.87 8.70 -7.75
C ALA A 50 14.88 8.71 -6.60
N VAL A 51 15.76 7.71 -6.56
CA VAL A 51 16.84 7.55 -5.59
C VAL A 51 18.13 7.54 -6.40
N SER A 52 18.80 8.69 -6.45
CA SER A 52 20.13 8.87 -7.03
C SER A 52 21.22 8.23 -6.18
#